data_AF-A0A6J4RH96-F1
#
_entry.id   AF-A0A6J4RH96-F1
#
_cell.length_a   1.000
_cell.length_b   1.000
_cell.length_c   1.000
_cell.angle_alpha   90.00
_cell.angle_beta   90.00
_cell.angle_gamma   90.00
#
_symmetry.space_group_name_H-M   'P 1'
#
loop_
_entity.id
_entity.type
_entity.pdbx_description
1 polymer ?
#
loop_
_entity_poly.entity_id
_entity_poly.type
_entity_poly.pdbx_seq_one_letter_code
_entity_poly.pdbx_strand_id
1 'polypeptide(L)'
;MTLAPQPIVQDRPPEPLAVSPDGIPDELKLRPQWVAWKYARSGEKWTKHPHDPRNERKASSTDLLTWSPFDKVFGAYETGEYSGVGFVFCSGDPYVGVDLDGCRDPRTGEIESWASEIIESLNSYAELSPSSRGVHVIVKGKVPTPIKRPRVEIYGIERFFTFTGQPA
;
A
#
# COMPACT_ATOMS: atom_id res chain seq x y z
N MET A 1 27.38 -27.43 21.74
CA MET A 1 26.06 -26.78 21.61
C MET A 1 26.27 -25.48 20.86
N THR A 2 25.96 -25.45 19.57
CA THR A 2 26.05 -24.22 18.77
C THR A 2 24.75 -23.46 18.96
N LEU A 3 24.81 -22.29 19.61
CA LEU A 3 23.67 -21.37 19.69
C LEU A 3 23.27 -20.99 18.27
N ALA A 4 21.99 -21.14 17.92
CA ALA A 4 21.46 -20.62 16.68
C ALA A 4 21.74 -19.10 16.63
N PRO A 5 22.15 -18.55 15.48
CA PRO A 5 22.33 -17.10 15.37
C PRO A 5 21.00 -16.41 15.69
N GLN A 6 21.06 -15.46 16.62
CA GLN A 6 19.93 -14.59 16.93
C GLN A 6 19.57 -13.81 15.66
N PRO A 7 18.27 -13.66 15.33
CA PRO A 7 17.86 -12.89 14.16
C PRO A 7 18.38 -11.45 14.27
N ILE A 8 19.01 -10.95 13.21
CA ILE A 8 19.47 -9.57 13.14
C ILE A 8 18.24 -8.67 13.14
N VAL A 9 17.99 -7.95 14.23
CA VAL A 9 16.97 -6.91 14.27
C VAL A 9 17.44 -5.76 13.37
N GLN A 10 16.73 -5.52 12.27
CA GLN A 10 17.01 -4.35 11.42
C GLN A 10 16.64 -3.07 12.18
N ASP A 11 17.63 -2.31 12.65
CA ASP A 11 17.43 -1.09 13.43
C ASP A 11 16.80 0.08 12.65
N ARG A 12 16.86 0.03 11.33
CA ARG A 12 16.26 1.03 10.43
C ARG A 12 15.09 0.43 9.65
N PRO A 13 14.06 1.22 9.33
CA PRO A 13 13.01 0.74 8.44
C PRO A 13 13.59 0.44 7.05
N PRO A 14 12.97 -0.50 6.30
CA PRO A 14 13.34 -0.71 4.91
C PRO A 14 13.05 0.54 4.09
N GLU A 15 13.83 0.75 3.04
CA GLU A 15 13.59 1.82 2.07
C GLU A 15 12.45 1.42 1.11
N PRO A 16 11.36 2.21 1.03
CA PRO A 16 10.28 1.93 0.09
C PRO A 16 10.61 2.45 -1.30
N LEU A 17 9.98 1.86 -2.33
CA LEU A 17 9.94 2.45 -3.67
C LEU A 17 9.42 3.90 -3.60
N ALA A 18 10.05 4.78 -4.37
CA ALA A 18 9.61 6.15 -4.51
C ALA A 18 8.23 6.21 -5.18
N VAL A 19 7.40 7.17 -4.75
CA VAL A 19 6.08 7.40 -5.32
C VAL A 19 6.22 8.08 -6.68
N SER A 20 5.66 7.46 -7.72
CA SER A 20 5.51 8.01 -9.06
C SER A 20 4.07 8.51 -9.24
N PRO A 21 3.79 9.82 -9.05
CA PRO A 21 2.42 10.33 -9.09
C PRO A 21 1.76 10.20 -10.47
N ASP A 22 2.55 10.17 -11.54
CA ASP A 22 2.08 10.03 -12.92
C ASP A 22 1.59 8.61 -13.24
N GLY A 23 2.09 7.61 -12.51
CA GLY A 23 1.60 6.23 -12.64
C GLY A 23 0.29 5.98 -11.91
N ILE A 24 -0.12 6.86 -10.98
CA ILE A 24 -1.36 6.71 -10.22
C ILE A 24 -2.56 7.22 -11.06
N PRO A 25 -3.63 6.43 -11.25
CA PRO A 25 -4.81 6.84 -11.99
C PRO A 25 -5.44 8.15 -11.47
N ASP A 26 -5.74 9.08 -12.39
CA ASP A 26 -6.36 10.37 -12.05
C ASP A 26 -7.67 10.22 -11.29
N GLU A 27 -8.48 9.21 -11.62
CA GLU A 27 -9.75 8.96 -10.92
C GLU A 27 -9.60 8.63 -9.44
N LEU A 28 -8.47 8.02 -9.03
CA LEU A 28 -8.14 7.79 -7.63
C LEU A 28 -7.63 9.09 -6.98
N LYS A 29 -6.78 9.85 -7.69
CA LYS A 29 -6.25 11.15 -7.21
C LYS A 29 -7.36 12.20 -6.97
N LEU A 30 -8.46 12.13 -7.72
CA LEU A 30 -9.64 13.01 -7.56
C LEU A 30 -10.42 12.77 -6.26
N ARG A 31 -10.22 11.65 -5.57
CA ARG A 31 -10.93 11.32 -4.32
C ARG A 31 -10.19 11.90 -3.12
N PRO A 32 -10.88 12.52 -2.13
CA PRO A 32 -10.25 13.00 -0.90
C PRO A 32 -10.08 11.88 0.14
N GLN A 33 -9.49 10.75 -0.27
CA GLN A 33 -9.38 9.53 0.54
C GLN A 33 -7.91 9.10 0.72
N TRP A 34 -6.99 10.06 0.64
CA TRP A 34 -5.56 9.81 0.72
C TRP A 34 -5.03 10.07 2.12
N VAL A 35 -3.99 9.32 2.48
CA VAL A 35 -3.23 9.45 3.72
C VAL A 35 -1.75 9.39 3.39
N ALA A 36 -0.92 10.11 4.15
CA ALA A 36 0.51 9.83 4.14
C ALA A 36 0.77 8.58 4.99
N TRP A 37 1.95 7.96 4.91
CA TRP A 37 2.29 6.89 5.84
C TRP A 37 3.76 6.92 6.25
N LYS A 38 4.02 6.39 7.45
CA LYS A 38 5.36 6.25 8.04
C LYS A 38 5.56 4.82 8.51
N TYR A 39 6.81 4.35 8.50
CA TYR A 39 7.14 3.12 9.21
C TYR A 39 7.08 3.32 10.73
N ALA A 40 6.48 2.36 11.43
CA ALA A 40 6.45 2.27 12.88
C ALA A 40 6.72 0.83 13.32
N ARG A 41 7.32 0.67 14.51
CA ARG A 41 7.56 -0.65 15.09
C ARG A 41 6.26 -1.29 15.57
N SER A 42 6.11 -2.57 15.25
CA SER A 42 5.14 -3.49 15.86
C SER A 42 5.91 -4.74 16.31
N GLY A 43 6.36 -4.71 17.57
CA GLY A 43 7.36 -5.65 18.07
C GLY A 43 8.65 -5.56 17.25
N GLU A 44 9.11 -6.69 16.73
CA GLU A 44 10.32 -6.79 15.92
C GLU A 44 10.12 -6.36 14.46
N LYS A 45 8.88 -6.16 14.02
CA LYS A 45 8.54 -5.87 12.62
C LYS A 45 8.34 -4.37 12.38
N TRP A 46 8.73 -3.91 11.20
CA TRP A 46 8.34 -2.60 10.69
C TRP A 46 6.98 -2.70 10.00
N THR A 47 6.05 -1.84 10.40
CA THR A 47 4.67 -1.77 9.88
C THR A 47 4.38 -0.38 9.34
N LYS A 48 3.48 -0.29 8.39
CA LYS A 48 3.13 0.98 7.71
C LYS A 48 1.91 1.57 8.39
N HIS A 49 2.06 2.75 8.98
CA HIS A 49 1.00 3.43 9.70
C HIS A 49 0.53 4.65 8.91
N PRO A 50 -0.80 4.82 8.69
CA PRO A 50 -1.32 5.97 7.97
C PRO A 50 -1.35 7.21 8.88
N HIS A 51 -1.13 8.37 8.29
CA HIS A 51 -1.09 9.68 8.93
C HIS A 51 -1.85 10.71 8.12
N ASP A 52 -2.49 11.63 8.84
CA ASP A 52 -3.06 12.84 8.29
C ASP A 52 -1.97 13.92 8.20
N PRO A 53 -1.52 14.31 7.00
CA PRO A 53 -0.44 15.28 6.87
C PRO A 53 -0.81 16.69 7.36
N ARG A 54 -2.10 17.00 7.56
CA ARG A 54 -2.55 18.34 7.97
C ARG A 54 -2.25 18.65 9.43
N ASN A 55 -2.14 17.61 10.26
CA ASN A 55 -1.92 17.73 11.70
C ASN A 55 -0.91 16.70 12.23
N GLU A 56 -0.28 15.93 11.33
CA GLU A 56 0.74 14.90 11.58
C GLU A 56 0.29 13.72 12.45
N ARG A 57 -1.00 13.63 12.80
CA ARG A 57 -1.54 12.54 13.62
C ARG A 57 -1.80 11.29 12.78
N LYS A 58 -1.98 10.15 13.45
CA LYS A 58 -2.40 8.91 12.78
C LYS A 58 -3.77 9.13 12.13
N ALA A 59 -3.91 8.66 10.91
CA ALA A 59 -5.20 8.58 10.24
C ALA A 59 -5.90 7.24 10.58
N SER A 60 -7.22 7.23 10.53
CA SER A 60 -8.04 6.04 10.68
C SER A 60 -8.46 5.52 9.31
N SER A 61 -8.59 4.21 9.14
CA SER A 61 -9.18 3.65 7.91
C SER A 61 -10.72 3.75 7.88
N THR A 62 -11.34 4.28 8.94
CA THR A 62 -12.80 4.38 9.09
C THR A 62 -13.30 5.78 9.42
N ASP A 63 -12.40 6.76 9.63
CA ASP A 63 -12.77 8.16 9.88
C ASP A 63 -12.33 9.04 8.70
N LEU A 64 -13.31 9.41 7.87
CA LEU A 64 -13.10 10.25 6.69
C LEU A 64 -12.52 11.64 7.01
N LEU A 65 -12.70 12.13 8.25
CA LEU A 65 -12.14 13.41 8.66
C LEU A 65 -10.62 13.35 8.80
N THR A 66 -10.03 12.16 8.85
CA THR A 66 -8.58 11.96 8.91
C THR A 66 -7.92 11.77 7.55
N TRP A 67 -8.71 11.77 6.47
CA TRP A 67 -8.21 11.66 5.10
C TRP A 67 -8.04 13.02 4.45
N SER A 68 -7.23 13.07 3.41
CA SER A 68 -6.84 14.30 2.71
C SER A 68 -6.94 14.13 1.18
N PRO A 69 -7.01 15.24 0.44
CA PRO A 69 -6.75 15.27 -1.00
C PRO A 69 -5.35 14.76 -1.36
N PHE A 70 -5.20 14.20 -2.56
CA PHE A 70 -3.94 13.63 -3.04
C PHE A 70 -2.79 14.64 -3.06
N ASP A 71 -3.01 15.85 -3.59
CA ASP A 71 -2.01 16.91 -3.70
C ASP A 71 -1.40 17.31 -2.34
N LYS A 72 -2.23 17.37 -1.30
CA LYS A 72 -1.78 17.62 0.08
C LYS A 72 -0.90 16.50 0.62
N VAL A 73 -1.31 15.26 0.38
CA VAL A 73 -0.58 14.07 0.83
C VAL A 73 0.74 13.93 0.08
N PHE A 74 0.72 14.13 -1.23
CA PHE A 74 1.91 14.05 -2.08
C PHE A 74 2.90 15.18 -1.76
N GLY A 75 2.44 16.43 -1.63
CA GLY A 75 3.30 17.54 -1.24
C GLY A 75 3.93 17.35 0.14
N ALA A 76 3.23 16.72 1.10
CA ALA A 76 3.81 16.34 2.38
C ALA A 76 4.82 15.18 2.26
N TYR A 77 4.60 14.24 1.35
CA TYR A 77 5.59 13.19 1.04
C TYR A 77 6.88 13.79 0.45
N GLU A 78 6.77 14.77 -0.45
CA GLU A 78 7.91 15.41 -1.10
C GLU A 78 8.85 16.18 -0.14
N THR A 79 8.38 16.56 1.06
CA THR A 79 9.25 17.14 2.09
C THR A 79 10.24 16.14 2.68
N GLY A 80 10.04 14.84 2.43
CA GLY A 80 10.84 13.75 3.01
C GLY A 80 10.41 13.33 4.41
N GLU A 81 9.33 13.93 4.96
CA GLU A 81 8.85 13.57 6.29
C GLU A 81 8.14 12.21 6.31
N TYR A 82 7.52 11.79 5.21
CA TYR A 82 6.72 10.56 5.13
C TYR A 82 7.37 9.52 4.23
N SER A 83 7.11 8.24 4.50
CA SER A 83 7.65 7.12 3.73
C SER A 83 6.90 6.88 2.42
N GLY A 84 5.70 7.44 2.26
CA GLY A 84 4.93 7.38 1.03
C GLY A 84 3.49 7.84 1.20
N VAL A 85 2.67 7.54 0.19
CA VAL A 85 1.24 7.85 0.14
C VAL A 85 0.40 6.58 0.21
N GLY A 86 -0.86 6.70 0.61
CA GLY A 86 -1.80 5.59 0.66
C GLY A 86 -3.23 6.05 0.43
N PHE A 87 -4.07 5.11 0.01
CA PHE A 87 -5.48 5.33 -0.31
C PHE A 87 -6.34 4.47 0.60
N VAL A 88 -7.38 5.06 1.18
CA VAL A 88 -8.34 4.36 2.03
C VAL A 88 -9.54 3.91 1.20
N PHE A 89 -9.83 2.61 1.25
CA PHE A 89 -11.04 2.03 0.66
C PHE A 89 -12.21 2.18 1.62
N CYS A 90 -13.35 2.65 1.11
CA CYS A 90 -14.55 2.87 1.90
C CYS A 90 -15.83 2.53 1.14
N SER A 91 -16.94 2.41 1.88
CA SER A 91 -18.22 2.03 1.30
C SER A 91 -18.76 3.05 0.27
N GLY A 92 -18.29 4.29 0.33
CA GLY A 92 -18.66 5.40 -0.55
C GLY A 92 -17.91 5.44 -1.90
N ASP A 93 -16.92 4.58 -2.13
CA ASP A 93 -16.15 4.54 -3.38
C ASP A 93 -16.29 3.19 -4.11
N PRO A 94 -16.13 3.14 -5.44
CA PRO A 94 -16.31 1.91 -6.20
C PRO A 94 -15.04 1.07 -6.29
N TYR A 95 -14.07 1.20 -5.36
CA TYR A 95 -12.76 0.56 -5.50
C TYR A 95 -12.57 -0.63 -4.56
N VAL A 96 -11.84 -1.62 -5.05
CA VAL A 96 -11.38 -2.78 -4.29
C VAL A 96 -9.89 -2.92 -4.52
N GLY A 97 -9.14 -3.02 -3.43
CA GLY A 97 -7.72 -3.33 -3.44
C GLY A 97 -7.49 -4.83 -3.29
N VAL A 98 -6.69 -5.39 -4.19
CA VAL A 98 -6.18 -6.77 -4.16
C VAL A 98 -4.68 -6.70 -3.89
N ASP A 99 -4.23 -7.23 -2.75
CA ASP A 99 -2.83 -7.28 -2.34
C ASP A 99 -2.27 -8.69 -2.57
N LEU A 100 -1.25 -8.79 -3.42
CA LEU A 100 -0.54 -10.02 -3.77
C LEU A 100 0.85 -9.98 -3.13
N ASP A 101 1.01 -10.64 -1.98
CA ASP A 101 2.20 -10.52 -1.15
C ASP A 101 3.33 -11.48 -1.56
N GLY A 102 4.53 -10.92 -1.64
CA GLY A 102 5.77 -11.65 -1.89
C GLY A 102 5.79 -12.42 -3.21
N CYS A 103 5.02 -12.01 -4.21
CA CYS A 103 4.87 -12.71 -5.50
C CYS A 103 5.92 -12.32 -6.56
N ARG A 104 6.81 -11.37 -6.28
CA ARG A 104 7.80 -10.86 -7.23
C ARG A 104 9.22 -10.96 -6.69
N ASP A 105 10.15 -11.44 -7.51
CA ASP A 105 11.58 -11.32 -7.23
C ASP A 105 12.06 -9.89 -7.57
N PRO A 106 12.53 -9.12 -6.59
CA PRO A 106 12.94 -7.74 -6.82
C PRO A 106 14.22 -7.60 -7.66
N ARG A 107 15.02 -8.66 -7.81
CA ARG A 107 16.26 -8.68 -8.59
C ARG A 107 16.02 -8.97 -10.06
N THR A 108 15.12 -9.90 -10.36
CA THR A 108 14.84 -10.31 -11.75
C THR A 108 13.60 -9.62 -12.32
N GLY A 109 12.70 -9.17 -11.45
CA GLY A 109 11.38 -8.66 -11.81
C GLY A 109 10.37 -9.74 -12.14
N GLU A 110 10.73 -11.02 -12.02
CA GLU A 110 9.83 -12.14 -12.29
C GLU A 110 8.68 -12.18 -11.27
N ILE A 111 7.45 -12.29 -11.79
CA ILE A 111 6.24 -12.47 -11.00
C ILE A 111 5.82 -13.94 -11.09
N GLU A 112 5.52 -14.55 -9.94
CA GLU A 112 5.04 -15.93 -9.88
C GLU A 112 3.75 -16.12 -10.68
N SER A 113 3.63 -17.26 -11.37
CA SER A 113 2.54 -17.53 -12.31
C SER A 113 1.14 -17.32 -11.72
N TRP A 114 0.90 -17.75 -10.48
CA TRP A 114 -0.40 -17.58 -9.81
C TRP A 114 -0.79 -16.10 -9.64
N ALA A 115 0.19 -15.21 -9.47
CA ALA A 115 -0.05 -13.77 -9.32
C ALA A 115 -0.25 -13.14 -10.69
N SER A 116 0.56 -13.53 -11.68
CA SER A 116 0.38 -13.11 -13.08
C SER A 116 -1.01 -13.46 -13.61
N GLU A 117 -1.50 -14.69 -13.35
CA GLU A 117 -2.85 -15.12 -13.73
C GLU A 117 -3.94 -14.24 -13.12
N ILE A 118 -3.79 -13.82 -11.85
CA ILE A 118 -4.74 -12.91 -11.19
C ILE A 118 -4.67 -11.51 -11.81
N ILE A 119 -3.47 -10.97 -12.00
CA ILE A 119 -3.25 -9.64 -12.59
C ILE A 119 -3.87 -9.58 -14.00
N GLU A 120 -3.57 -10.57 -14.84
CA GLU A 120 -4.11 -10.69 -16.20
C GLU A 120 -5.63 -10.87 -16.21
N SER A 121 -6.18 -11.68 -15.29
CA SER A 121 -7.62 -11.90 -15.19
C SER A 121 -8.39 -10.65 -14.76
N LEU A 122 -7.80 -9.85 -13.87
CA LEU A 122 -8.41 -8.60 -13.40
C LEU A 122 -8.25 -7.45 -14.41
N ASN A 123 -7.18 -7.48 -15.21
CA ASN A 123 -6.89 -6.53 -16.30
C ASN A 123 -7.21 -5.07 -15.94
N SER A 124 -6.62 -4.61 -14.83
CA SER A 124 -6.86 -3.29 -14.26
C SER A 124 -5.54 -2.67 -13.80
N TYR A 125 -5.59 -1.50 -13.20
CA TYR A 125 -4.42 -0.86 -12.60
C TYR A 125 -3.69 -1.81 -11.64
N ALA A 126 -2.41 -2.03 -11.89
CA ALA A 126 -1.52 -2.84 -11.07
C ALA A 126 -0.21 -2.08 -10.81
N GLU A 127 0.24 -2.08 -9.56
CA GLU A 127 1.48 -1.43 -9.14
C GLU A 127 2.31 -2.31 -8.22
N LEU A 128 3.63 -2.10 -8.21
CA LEU A 128 4.52 -2.70 -7.24
C LEU A 128 4.23 -2.15 -5.85
N SER A 129 4.16 -3.03 -4.85
CA SER A 129 4.09 -2.61 -3.45
C SER A 129 5.39 -1.90 -3.02
N PRO A 130 5.43 -1.15 -1.91
CA PRO A 130 6.61 -0.39 -1.52
C PRO A 130 7.89 -1.22 -1.35
N SER A 131 7.77 -2.51 -1.03
CA SER A 131 8.94 -3.39 -0.92
C SER A 131 9.47 -3.88 -2.27
N SER A 132 8.75 -3.62 -3.37
CA SER A 132 8.95 -4.18 -4.73
C SER A 132 8.77 -5.71 -4.85
N ARG A 133 8.32 -6.36 -3.78
CA ARG A 133 8.18 -7.83 -3.70
C ARG A 133 6.74 -8.33 -3.90
N GLY A 134 5.77 -7.44 -3.84
CA GLY A 134 4.36 -7.75 -4.06
C GLY A 134 3.74 -6.79 -5.06
N VAL A 135 2.48 -7.04 -5.41
CA VAL A 135 1.71 -6.24 -6.36
C VAL A 135 0.37 -5.88 -5.73
N HIS A 136 -0.03 -4.62 -5.86
CA HIS A 136 -1.41 -4.22 -5.62
C HIS A 136 -2.15 -4.10 -6.96
N VAL A 137 -3.35 -4.66 -7.04
CA VAL A 137 -4.28 -4.44 -8.16
C VAL A 137 -5.50 -3.70 -7.64
N ILE A 138 -5.89 -2.63 -8.31
CA ILE A 138 -7.08 -1.84 -7.96
C ILE A 138 -8.13 -2.05 -9.04
N VAL A 139 -9.30 -2.52 -8.63
CA VAL A 139 -10.42 -2.80 -9.54
C VAL A 139 -11.66 -2.02 -9.13
N LYS A 140 -12.57 -1.81 -10.09
CA LYS A 140 -13.90 -1.28 -9.78
C LYS A 140 -14.83 -2.41 -9.36
N GLY A 141 -15.43 -2.29 -8.18
CA GLY A 141 -16.30 -3.32 -7.61
C GLY A 141 -16.71 -3.00 -6.19
N LYS A 142 -17.34 -3.99 -5.53
CA LYS A 142 -17.73 -3.91 -4.12
C LYS A 142 -17.43 -5.23 -3.43
N VAL A 143 -16.65 -5.17 -2.35
CA VAL A 143 -16.37 -6.28 -1.45
C VAL A 143 -16.69 -5.82 -0.03
N PRO A 144 -17.89 -6.14 0.51
CA PRO A 144 -18.33 -5.63 1.81
C PRO A 144 -17.64 -6.34 2.98
N THR A 145 -17.01 -7.49 2.75
CA THR A 145 -16.28 -8.25 3.77
C THR A 145 -14.90 -8.62 3.22
N PRO A 146 -13.81 -8.31 3.94
CA PRO A 146 -12.47 -8.65 3.49
C PRO A 146 -12.30 -10.14 3.22
N ILE A 147 -11.63 -10.48 2.11
CA ILE A 147 -11.24 -11.86 1.81
C ILE A 147 -9.75 -11.95 2.10
N LYS A 148 -9.37 -12.87 2.97
CA LYS A 148 -7.97 -13.11 3.32
C LYS A 148 -7.61 -14.57 3.06
N ARG A 149 -6.55 -14.76 2.29
CA ARG A 149 -5.91 -16.04 2.01
C ARG A 149 -4.41 -15.85 2.19
N PRO A 150 -3.63 -16.93 2.38
CA PRO A 150 -2.18 -16.81 2.37
C PRO A 150 -1.72 -16.07 1.11
N ARG A 151 -1.00 -14.96 1.29
CA ARG A 151 -0.43 -14.11 0.24
C ARG A 151 -1.42 -13.37 -0.66
N VAL A 152 -2.73 -13.48 -0.43
CA VAL A 152 -3.75 -12.75 -1.18
C VAL A 152 -4.77 -12.15 -0.22
N GLU A 153 -4.86 -10.83 -0.20
CA GLU A 153 -5.89 -10.12 0.56
C GLU A 153 -6.71 -9.18 -0.34
N ILE A 154 -8.02 -9.13 -0.12
CA ILE A 154 -8.95 -8.31 -0.90
C ILE A 154 -9.77 -7.46 0.07
N TYR A 155 -9.77 -6.14 -0.13
CA TYR A 155 -10.50 -5.18 0.69
C TYR A 155 -11.27 -4.18 -0.18
N GLY A 156 -12.55 -3.99 0.12
CA GLY A 156 -13.34 -2.88 -0.43
C GLY A 156 -13.65 -1.78 0.58
N ILE A 157 -13.38 -1.99 1.87
CA ILE A 157 -13.69 -1.06 2.96
C ILE A 157 -12.69 -1.18 4.13
N GLU A 158 -12.63 -0.15 4.98
CA GLU A 158 -11.97 -0.13 6.30
C GLU A 158 -10.46 -0.48 6.29
N ARG A 159 -9.83 -0.35 5.12
CA ARG A 159 -8.41 -0.63 4.93
C ARG A 159 -7.81 0.46 4.07
N PHE A 160 -6.55 0.81 4.36
CA PHE A 160 -5.76 1.59 3.43
C PHE A 160 -4.72 0.69 2.77
N PHE A 161 -4.44 0.94 1.49
CA PHE A 161 -3.25 0.41 0.82
C PHE A 161 -2.25 1.54 0.64
N THR A 162 -0.96 1.20 0.69
CA THR A 162 0.09 2.11 0.22
C THR A 162 0.10 2.14 -1.29
N PHE A 163 0.35 3.31 -1.87
CA PHE A 163 0.43 3.48 -3.32
C PHE A 163 1.84 3.90 -3.72
N THR A 164 2.35 3.30 -4.79
CA THR A 164 3.66 3.65 -5.36
C THR A 164 3.54 4.29 -6.74
N GLY A 165 2.51 3.97 -7.53
CA GLY A 165 2.46 4.38 -8.95
C GLY A 165 3.54 3.73 -9.81
N GLN A 166 4.29 2.74 -9.29
CA GLN A 166 5.30 2.02 -10.05
C GLN A 166 4.63 0.84 -10.75
N PRO A 167 4.60 0.76 -12.09
CA PRO A 167 3.90 -0.30 -12.80
C PRO A 167 4.48 -1.67 -12.44
N ALA A 168 3.58 -2.65 -12.24
CA ALA A 168 3.94 -4.05 -11.97
C ALA A 168 4.31 -4.80 -13.25
#